data_AF-A0A224YTB6-F1
#
_entry.id   AF-A0A224YTB6-F1
#
_cell.length_a   1.000
_cell.length_b   1.000
_cell.length_c   1.000
_cell.angle_alpha   90.00
_cell.angle_beta   90.00
_cell.angle_gamma   90.00
#
_symmetry.space_group_name_H-M   'P 1'
#
loop_
_entity.id
_entity.type
_entity.pdbx_description
1 polymer ?
#
loop_
_entity_poly.entity_id
_entity_poly.type
_entity_poly.pdbx_seq_one_letter_code
_entity_poly.pdbx_strand_id
1 'polypeptide(L)'
;MTSPLLLPLVGILYMAGCSHGLDNGVALTPPMGWLSWERFLCNIDCNKDPQNCISEQLYKTMADIMATQGYRDAGYQFVNVDDCWMADERDFDGHLRPNATRFPNGIKALAAYIHDKGLKFGIYQDSGLKTCAGYPGALCHYVNDARTYADWGVDMVKLDGCNLNPRLMDILYPAYTQSLNRTGRPIVFSCSWPAYQVDLGMKPNYRAIAHSCNLWRYYDDISDSWDSVLSILDYYASVQDTLIRASGPGRWSDPDMLIIGNYGLSYDQSKAQMALWAIMAAPLFMSVDLRTIRPEFKEILLNRQIIAVNQDPLGKMGRRIVSVNGIEVWARPLTPVTDEGFPSAAIVLFNRRHIGGPVRVTLQLNSIGLTNPHGYKVWDLYDPHATPVVFKPFEDIPSTVNPSGVVMLRAEPVPAPRPPPPPQEPAGTAPGGGGGVAVVVTKGGPEGGVKGGAGGAGGITGGEIGIGGGGGPGAMGAGGAGGINVITGNGGLGGGVGAGPGAGGAGVGAGGAAGGGMSVNIGGGAGGVPGAGGAGLVSGISNAIEAATATAAAKADEALAIAAAKGEAGTKGSVVKGA
;
A
#
# COMPACT_ATOMS: atom_id res chain seq x y z
N MET A 1 -36.27 43.46 -21.26
CA MET A 1 -36.91 42.86 -20.06
C MET A 1 -36.58 41.36 -20.06
N THR A 2 -36.30 40.81 -18.87
CA THR A 2 -36.39 39.37 -18.49
C THR A 2 -35.69 38.28 -19.32
N SER A 3 -34.71 37.62 -18.71
CA SER A 3 -34.29 36.23 -19.00
C SER A 3 -35.40 35.20 -18.66
N PRO A 4 -35.28 33.92 -19.07
CA PRO A 4 -34.49 32.93 -18.32
C PRO A 4 -33.52 32.13 -19.22
N LEU A 5 -32.31 31.72 -18.83
CA LEU A 5 -31.85 30.93 -17.65
C LEU A 5 -32.33 29.46 -17.70
N LEU A 6 -31.47 28.59 -18.25
CA LEU A 6 -31.60 27.13 -18.26
C LEU A 6 -30.20 26.52 -18.01
N LEU A 7 -30.02 25.87 -16.87
CA LEU A 7 -28.78 25.16 -16.53
C LEU A 7 -28.67 23.84 -17.29
N PRO A 8 -27.46 23.38 -17.67
CA PRO A 8 -27.20 21.97 -17.93
C PRO A 8 -27.01 21.24 -16.60
N LEU A 9 -27.83 20.22 -16.33
CA LEU A 9 -27.72 19.40 -15.12
C LEU A 9 -27.75 17.90 -15.47
N VAL A 10 -26.62 17.41 -16.01
CA VAL A 10 -26.29 15.98 -16.12
C VAL A 10 -24.84 15.79 -15.72
N GLY A 11 -24.54 16.04 -14.44
CA GLY A 11 -23.31 15.55 -13.83
C GLY A 11 -23.46 14.06 -13.55
N ILE A 12 -23.05 13.20 -14.49
CA ILE A 12 -22.91 11.77 -14.20
C ILE A 12 -21.73 11.62 -13.24
N LEU A 13 -22.08 11.50 -11.95
CA LEU A 13 -21.13 11.22 -10.89
C LEU A 13 -20.55 9.82 -11.15
N TYR A 14 -19.35 9.76 -11.73
CA TYR A 14 -18.58 8.54 -11.89
C TYR A 14 -18.09 8.07 -10.51
N MET A 15 -19.01 7.57 -9.70
CA MET A 15 -18.72 6.75 -8.52
C MET A 15 -18.14 5.43 -9.03
N ALA A 16 -16.88 5.47 -9.47
CA ALA A 16 -16.06 4.29 -9.61
C ALA A 16 -16.07 3.62 -8.24
N GLY A 17 -16.82 2.53 -8.11
CA GLY A 17 -17.02 1.87 -6.83
C GLY A 17 -15.68 1.38 -6.31
N CYS A 18 -15.09 2.13 -5.38
CA CYS A 18 -13.98 1.68 -4.57
C CYS A 18 -14.45 0.42 -3.86
N SER A 19 -14.06 -0.76 -4.37
CA SER A 19 -14.21 -1.99 -3.61
C SER A 19 -13.28 -1.84 -2.41
N HIS A 20 -13.84 -1.44 -1.27
CA HIS A 20 -13.12 -1.36 -0.01
C HIS A 20 -12.45 -2.72 0.21
N GLY A 21 -11.12 -2.73 0.38
CA GLY A 21 -10.40 -3.97 0.62
C GLY A 21 -10.54 -4.44 2.06
N LEU A 22 -9.68 -5.37 2.47
CA LEU A 22 -9.39 -5.57 3.89
C LEU A 22 -8.87 -4.27 4.50
N ASP A 23 -9.73 -3.55 5.21
CA ASP A 23 -9.41 -2.26 5.83
C ASP A 23 -8.91 -2.45 7.27
N ASN A 24 -7.69 -3.01 7.37
CA ASN A 24 -6.97 -3.22 8.63
C ASN A 24 -5.82 -2.21 8.83
N GLY A 25 -5.76 -1.14 8.02
CA GLY A 25 -4.79 -0.05 8.14
C GLY A 25 -3.34 -0.38 7.76
N VAL A 26 -3.06 -1.57 7.22
CA VAL A 26 -1.72 -2.00 6.78
C VAL A 26 -1.65 -2.24 5.27
N ALA A 27 -0.43 -2.42 4.73
CA ALA A 27 -0.17 -2.59 3.30
C ALA A 27 -0.77 -1.49 2.40
N LEU A 28 -0.75 -0.22 2.84
CA LEU A 28 -1.24 0.92 2.06
C LEU A 28 -0.41 1.19 0.78
N THR A 29 0.84 0.73 0.77
CA THR A 29 1.69 0.50 -0.42
C THR A 29 2.03 -0.99 -0.48
N PRO A 30 2.55 -1.51 -1.63
CA PRO A 30 2.94 -2.92 -1.72
C PRO A 30 4.00 -3.28 -0.66
N PRO A 31 3.85 -4.38 0.10
CA PRO A 31 4.85 -4.77 1.08
C PRO A 31 6.24 -4.98 0.46
N MET A 32 7.29 -4.56 1.15
CA MET A 32 8.68 -4.78 0.76
C MET A 32 9.44 -5.50 1.87
N GLY A 33 10.23 -6.52 1.54
CA GLY A 33 10.98 -7.27 2.53
C GLY A 33 11.85 -8.37 1.94
N TRP A 34 12.09 -9.39 2.74
CA TRP A 34 12.82 -10.60 2.40
C TRP A 34 12.01 -11.82 2.87
N LEU A 35 11.98 -12.89 2.07
CA LEU A 35 11.24 -14.12 2.36
C LEU A 35 12.12 -15.32 1.97
N SER A 36 12.14 -16.37 2.81
CA SER A 36 13.14 -17.43 2.71
C SER A 36 12.94 -18.48 1.61
N TRP A 37 11.73 -18.58 1.04
CA TRP A 37 11.29 -19.77 0.31
C TRP A 37 12.13 -20.13 -0.91
N GLU A 38 12.16 -19.33 -1.97
CA GLU A 38 12.75 -19.76 -3.24
C GLU A 38 14.27 -20.05 -3.13
N ARG A 39 15.00 -19.32 -2.27
CA ARG A 39 16.46 -19.48 -2.13
C ARG A 39 16.86 -20.51 -1.09
N PHE A 40 16.14 -20.66 0.02
CA PHE A 40 16.54 -21.53 1.14
C PHE A 40 15.64 -22.77 1.29
N LEU A 41 14.45 -22.75 0.68
CA LEU A 41 13.48 -23.84 0.59
C LEU A 41 13.23 -24.48 1.97
N CYS A 42 13.02 -25.79 2.02
CA CYS A 42 12.87 -26.57 3.24
C CYS A 42 14.20 -27.15 3.75
N ASN A 43 15.32 -26.42 3.65
CA ASN A 43 16.61 -26.92 4.15
C ASN A 43 16.60 -26.98 5.68
N ILE A 44 16.56 -28.18 6.27
CA ILE A 44 16.55 -28.37 7.74
C ILE A 44 17.80 -29.06 8.30
N ASP A 45 18.78 -29.42 7.47
CA ASP A 45 20.03 -30.09 7.91
C ASP A 45 21.07 -29.08 8.41
N CYS A 46 20.79 -28.48 9.57
CA CYS A 46 21.71 -27.56 10.23
C CYS A 46 23.03 -28.19 10.71
N ASN A 47 23.18 -29.52 10.63
CA ASN A 47 24.45 -30.18 10.99
C ASN A 47 25.43 -30.14 9.82
N LYS A 48 24.95 -30.34 8.59
CA LYS A 48 25.77 -30.25 7.37
C LYS A 48 25.81 -28.84 6.78
N ASP A 49 24.72 -28.09 6.91
CA ASP A 49 24.55 -26.77 6.32
C ASP A 49 24.02 -25.73 7.35
N PRO A 50 24.77 -25.45 8.43
CA PRO A 50 24.35 -24.55 9.52
C PRO A 50 24.13 -23.11 9.07
N GLN A 51 24.62 -22.71 7.89
CA GLN A 51 24.50 -21.35 7.39
C GLN A 51 23.25 -21.16 6.52
N ASN A 52 22.72 -22.20 5.86
CA ASN A 52 21.57 -22.06 4.96
C ASN A 52 20.33 -22.81 5.45
N CYS A 53 20.42 -23.59 6.53
CA CYS A 53 19.24 -24.22 7.09
C CYS A 53 18.25 -23.20 7.68
N ILE A 54 16.96 -23.49 7.56
CA ILE A 54 15.83 -22.75 8.14
C ILE A 54 15.95 -22.78 9.67
N SER A 55 16.51 -21.70 10.22
CA SER A 55 16.90 -21.60 11.63
C SER A 55 16.86 -20.14 12.09
N GLU A 56 16.75 -19.91 13.39
CA GLU A 56 16.76 -18.56 13.97
C GLU A 56 17.99 -17.74 13.53
N GLN A 57 19.15 -18.39 13.41
CA GLN A 57 20.39 -17.74 13.00
C GLN A 57 20.33 -17.19 11.57
N LEU A 58 19.66 -17.89 10.64
CA LEU A 58 19.44 -17.42 9.27
C LEU A 58 18.68 -16.08 9.29
N TYR A 59 17.52 -16.05 9.95
CA TYR A 59 16.66 -14.86 9.99
C TYR A 59 17.30 -13.69 10.75
N LYS A 60 18.02 -13.95 11.86
CA LYS A 60 18.81 -12.91 12.55
C LYS A 60 19.87 -12.29 11.63
N THR A 61 20.61 -13.13 10.90
CA THR A 61 21.65 -12.68 9.96
C THR A 61 21.08 -11.82 8.83
N MET A 62 19.93 -12.22 8.26
CA MET A 62 19.27 -11.43 7.21
C MET A 62 18.72 -10.11 7.76
N ALA A 63 18.14 -10.10 8.97
CA ALA A 63 17.67 -8.89 9.64
C ALA A 63 18.82 -7.89 9.92
N ASP A 64 19.96 -8.37 10.42
CA ASP A 64 21.14 -7.53 10.65
C ASP A 64 21.65 -6.91 9.34
N ILE A 65 21.73 -7.69 8.25
CA ILE A 65 22.15 -7.19 6.94
C ILE A 65 21.14 -6.18 6.39
N MET A 66 19.84 -6.45 6.50
CA MET A 66 18.81 -5.52 6.04
C MET A 66 18.86 -4.18 6.77
N ALA A 67 19.13 -4.20 8.07
CA ALA A 67 19.20 -3.01 8.92
C ALA A 67 20.52 -2.23 8.82
N THR A 68 21.62 -2.86 8.38
CA THR A 68 22.96 -2.23 8.30
C THR A 68 23.42 -1.92 6.88
N GLN A 69 22.88 -2.60 5.86
CA GLN A 69 23.34 -2.48 4.47
C GLN A 69 22.38 -1.72 3.53
N GLY A 70 21.46 -0.94 4.10
CA GLY A 70 20.63 0.02 3.36
C GLY A 70 19.29 -0.51 2.84
N TYR A 71 18.98 -1.80 2.98
CA TYR A 71 17.70 -2.37 2.53
C TYR A 71 16.51 -1.79 3.31
N ARG A 72 16.59 -1.75 4.66
CA ARG A 72 15.58 -1.11 5.50
C ARG A 72 15.38 0.36 5.11
N ASP A 73 16.48 1.08 4.92
CA ASP A 73 16.47 2.50 4.61
C ASP A 73 16.03 2.79 3.16
N ALA A 74 15.99 1.77 2.29
CA ALA A 74 15.40 1.80 0.96
C ALA A 74 13.90 1.45 0.96
N GLY A 75 13.40 0.78 2.02
CA GLY A 75 11.99 0.45 2.21
C GLY A 75 11.70 -1.02 2.54
N TYR A 76 12.68 -1.92 2.44
CA TYR A 76 12.51 -3.34 2.75
C TYR A 76 12.39 -3.56 4.25
N GLN A 77 11.17 -3.71 4.76
CA GLN A 77 10.85 -3.73 6.18
C GLN A 77 10.57 -5.12 6.75
N PHE A 78 10.07 -6.06 5.94
CA PHE A 78 9.64 -7.38 6.43
C PHE A 78 10.75 -8.43 6.34
N VAL A 79 10.92 -9.25 7.39
CA VAL A 79 11.71 -10.49 7.40
C VAL A 79 10.72 -11.63 7.61
N ASN A 80 10.47 -12.39 6.56
CA ASN A 80 9.42 -13.41 6.52
C ASN A 80 10.02 -14.82 6.59
N VAL A 81 9.54 -15.59 7.57
CA VAL A 81 9.74 -17.03 7.70
C VAL A 81 8.73 -17.75 6.82
N ASP A 82 9.18 -18.57 5.88
CA ASP A 82 8.31 -19.45 5.08
C ASP A 82 8.13 -20.84 5.73
N ASP A 83 7.71 -21.88 4.99
CA ASP A 83 7.45 -23.23 5.52
C ASP A 83 8.69 -23.84 6.24
N CYS A 84 8.47 -24.95 6.94
CA CYS A 84 9.49 -25.75 7.64
C CYS A 84 10.09 -25.10 8.89
N TRP A 85 9.50 -24.04 9.45
CA TRP A 85 9.96 -23.43 10.71
C TRP A 85 9.50 -24.19 11.97
N MET A 86 8.35 -24.83 11.90
CA MET A 86 7.68 -25.44 13.05
C MET A 86 8.23 -26.82 13.42
N ALA A 87 7.84 -27.31 14.60
CA ALA A 87 8.01 -28.70 14.99
C ALA A 87 7.01 -29.60 14.23
N ASP A 88 7.31 -30.90 14.14
CA ASP A 88 6.49 -31.87 13.41
C ASP A 88 5.10 -32.07 14.05
N GLU A 89 4.95 -31.70 15.33
CA GLU A 89 3.72 -31.79 16.11
C GLU A 89 3.45 -30.53 16.95
N ARG A 90 2.18 -30.14 17.01
CA ARG A 90 1.63 -29.19 18.00
C ARG A 90 1.86 -29.71 19.43
N ASP A 91 1.70 -28.86 20.44
CA ASP A 91 1.66 -29.34 21.82
C ASP A 91 0.29 -29.95 22.20
N PHE A 92 0.17 -30.41 23.44
CA PHE A 92 -1.02 -31.08 23.97
C PHE A 92 -2.27 -30.17 23.96
N ASP A 93 -2.08 -28.86 24.10
CA ASP A 93 -3.14 -27.85 24.07
C ASP A 93 -3.46 -27.39 22.62
N GLY A 94 -2.75 -27.95 21.63
CA GLY A 94 -2.97 -27.71 20.21
C GLY A 94 -2.28 -26.45 19.65
N HIS A 95 -1.35 -25.84 20.40
CA HIS A 95 -0.58 -24.69 19.93
C HIS A 95 0.58 -25.11 19.02
N LEU A 96 0.93 -24.21 18.08
CA LEU A 96 2.12 -24.36 17.27
C LEU A 96 3.38 -24.16 18.11
N ARG A 97 4.39 -24.98 17.85
CA ARG A 97 5.74 -24.82 18.40
C ARG A 97 6.75 -24.67 17.27
N PRO A 98 7.75 -23.79 17.38
CA PRO A 98 8.90 -23.81 16.49
C PRO A 98 9.75 -25.07 16.72
N ASN A 99 10.54 -25.48 15.73
CA ASN A 99 11.48 -26.57 15.94
C ASN A 99 12.55 -26.16 16.98
N ALA A 100 12.56 -26.81 18.14
CA ALA A 100 13.37 -26.39 19.29
C ALA A 100 14.90 -26.40 19.05
N THR A 101 15.40 -27.25 18.15
CA THR A 101 16.82 -27.29 17.80
C THR A 101 17.20 -26.13 16.87
N ARG A 102 16.33 -25.78 15.93
CA ARG A 102 16.58 -24.74 14.91
C ARG A 102 16.18 -23.33 15.37
N PHE A 103 15.28 -23.23 16.34
CA PHE A 103 14.79 -21.99 16.94
C PHE A 103 14.77 -22.07 18.48
N PRO A 104 15.93 -22.22 19.13
CA PRO A 104 16.03 -22.52 20.56
C PRO A 104 15.45 -21.45 21.49
N ASN A 105 15.41 -20.19 21.05
CA ASN A 105 14.81 -19.08 21.82
C ASN A 105 13.31 -18.86 21.52
N GLY A 106 12.75 -19.61 20.56
CA GLY A 106 11.36 -19.49 20.13
C GLY A 106 11.05 -18.26 19.26
N ILE A 107 9.88 -18.28 18.61
CA ILE A 107 9.48 -17.25 17.64
C ILE A 107 9.31 -15.86 18.27
N LYS A 108 8.76 -15.77 19.49
CA LYS A 108 8.60 -14.47 20.18
C LYS A 108 9.92 -13.73 20.40
N ALA A 109 11.01 -14.47 20.67
CA ALA A 109 12.34 -13.88 20.81
C ALA A 109 12.91 -13.43 19.45
N LEU A 110 12.68 -14.21 18.39
CA LEU A 110 13.07 -13.85 17.03
C LEU A 110 12.33 -12.60 16.52
N ALA A 111 11.02 -12.53 16.74
CA ALA A 111 10.20 -11.37 16.39
C ALA A 111 10.70 -10.11 17.12
N ALA A 112 10.91 -10.19 18.44
CA ALA A 112 11.46 -9.09 19.23
C ALA A 112 12.86 -8.65 18.77
N TYR A 113 13.72 -9.59 18.37
CA TYR A 113 15.03 -9.29 17.79
C TYR A 113 14.91 -8.51 16.47
N ILE A 114 13.97 -8.89 15.62
CA ILE A 114 13.73 -8.23 14.32
C ILE A 114 13.12 -6.83 14.54
N HIS A 115 12.23 -6.68 15.53
CA HIS A 115 11.69 -5.37 15.93
C HIS A 115 12.77 -4.41 16.46
N ASP A 116 13.75 -4.90 17.23
CA ASP A 116 14.92 -4.11 17.69
C ASP A 116 15.72 -3.50 16.53
N LYS A 117 15.70 -4.13 15.34
CA LYS A 117 16.35 -3.60 14.13
C LYS A 117 15.50 -2.59 13.35
N GLY A 118 14.30 -2.26 13.83
CA GLY A 118 13.33 -1.45 13.11
C GLY A 118 12.72 -2.15 11.90
N LEU A 119 12.71 -3.49 11.92
CA LEU A 119 12.10 -4.36 10.91
C LEU A 119 10.79 -4.96 11.45
N LYS A 120 10.08 -5.67 10.58
CA LYS A 120 8.80 -6.35 10.83
C LYS A 120 8.97 -7.85 10.63
N PHE A 121 8.29 -8.65 11.44
CA PHE A 121 8.40 -10.11 11.38
C PHE A 121 7.19 -10.76 10.70
N GLY A 122 7.43 -11.55 9.66
CA GLY A 122 6.39 -12.36 9.03
C GLY A 122 6.59 -13.86 9.28
N ILE A 123 5.48 -14.60 9.27
CA ILE A 123 5.46 -16.05 9.47
C ILE A 123 4.55 -16.75 8.44
N TYR A 124 4.80 -18.02 8.22
CA TYR A 124 4.04 -18.89 7.34
C TYR A 124 3.14 -19.85 8.11
N GLN A 125 1.99 -20.13 7.52
CA GLN A 125 1.10 -21.23 7.89
C GLN A 125 0.34 -21.74 6.65
N ASP A 126 -0.30 -22.90 6.73
CA ASP A 126 -1.20 -23.44 5.71
C ASP A 126 -2.65 -23.54 6.21
N SER A 127 -3.63 -23.25 5.35
CA SER A 127 -5.06 -23.31 5.61
C SER A 127 -5.63 -24.73 5.78
N GLY A 128 -4.93 -25.75 5.22
CA GLY A 128 -5.31 -27.16 5.24
C GLY A 128 -4.87 -27.93 6.48
N LEU A 129 -4.87 -29.27 6.36
CA LEU A 129 -4.47 -30.19 7.45
C LEU A 129 -2.96 -30.22 7.68
N LYS A 130 -2.18 -29.95 6.65
CA LYS A 130 -0.71 -29.94 6.65
C LYS A 130 -0.19 -28.84 5.73
N THR A 131 0.98 -28.31 6.04
CA THR A 131 1.73 -27.46 5.10
C THR A 131 2.17 -28.23 3.86
N CYS A 132 2.63 -27.52 2.83
CA CYS A 132 3.14 -28.15 1.62
C CYS A 132 4.32 -29.10 1.90
N ALA A 133 5.21 -28.77 2.85
CA ALA A 133 6.27 -29.67 3.31
C ALA A 133 5.83 -30.70 4.38
N GLY A 134 4.54 -30.73 4.75
CA GLY A 134 3.95 -31.78 5.58
C GLY A 134 3.89 -31.50 7.09
N TYR A 135 4.21 -30.28 7.53
CA TYR A 135 4.12 -29.85 8.93
C TYR A 135 2.66 -29.56 9.36
N PRO A 136 2.34 -29.37 10.66
CA PRO A 136 0.96 -29.13 11.13
C PRO A 136 0.27 -27.89 10.52
N GLY A 137 -0.76 -28.12 9.69
CA GLY A 137 -1.58 -27.04 9.12
C GLY A 137 -2.55 -26.43 10.13
N ALA A 138 -3.28 -25.40 9.72
CA ALA A 138 -4.17 -24.62 10.60
C ALA A 138 -5.64 -25.02 10.57
N LEU A 139 -6.08 -25.95 9.71
CA LEU A 139 -7.49 -26.37 9.70
C LEU A 139 -7.94 -26.78 11.11
N CYS A 140 -9.08 -26.26 11.57
CA CYS A 140 -9.60 -26.35 12.95
C CYS A 140 -8.82 -25.58 14.04
N HIS A 141 -7.69 -24.93 13.72
CA HIS A 141 -6.83 -24.19 14.67
C HIS A 141 -6.79 -22.67 14.45
N TYR A 142 -7.45 -22.10 13.43
CA TYR A 142 -7.33 -20.68 13.02
C TYR A 142 -7.39 -19.65 14.16
N VAL A 143 -8.29 -19.83 15.14
CA VAL A 143 -8.43 -18.90 16.28
C VAL A 143 -7.25 -18.98 17.25
N ASN A 144 -6.73 -20.19 17.49
CA ASN A 144 -5.59 -20.40 18.40
C ASN A 144 -4.28 -20.00 17.73
N ASP A 145 -4.11 -20.30 16.44
CA ASP A 145 -2.95 -19.89 15.65
C ASP A 145 -2.88 -18.36 15.54
N ALA A 146 -3.98 -17.69 15.18
CA ALA A 146 -4.06 -16.22 15.13
C ALA A 146 -3.66 -15.55 16.46
N ARG A 147 -4.18 -16.05 17.59
CA ARG A 147 -3.78 -15.57 18.93
C ARG A 147 -2.29 -15.79 19.18
N THR A 148 -1.78 -16.97 18.88
CA THR A 148 -0.35 -17.33 19.05
C THR A 148 0.55 -16.36 18.27
N TYR A 149 0.20 -16.00 17.04
CA TYR A 149 0.95 -15.03 16.25
C TYR A 149 0.90 -13.60 16.83
N ALA A 150 -0.27 -13.16 17.29
CA ALA A 150 -0.41 -11.86 17.94
C ALA A 150 0.40 -11.79 19.25
N ASP A 151 0.38 -12.84 20.07
CA ASP A 151 1.14 -12.96 21.31
C ASP A 151 2.65 -13.04 21.09
N TRP A 152 3.09 -13.57 19.94
CA TRP A 152 4.49 -13.55 19.51
C TRP A 152 4.91 -12.22 18.87
N GLY A 153 3.98 -11.34 18.52
CA GLY A 153 4.26 -10.04 17.88
C GLY A 153 4.44 -10.11 16.37
N VAL A 154 3.89 -11.12 15.69
CA VAL A 154 3.92 -11.24 14.22
C VAL A 154 3.26 -10.04 13.54
N ASP A 155 3.87 -9.51 12.49
CA ASP A 155 3.38 -8.38 11.68
C ASP A 155 2.77 -8.81 10.34
N MET A 156 3.08 -10.03 9.87
CA MET A 156 2.57 -10.58 8.61
C MET A 156 2.37 -12.09 8.71
N VAL A 157 1.29 -12.60 8.12
CA VAL A 157 1.04 -14.03 7.95
C VAL A 157 0.85 -14.34 6.46
N LYS A 158 1.69 -15.23 5.90
CA LYS A 158 1.38 -15.95 4.66
C LYS A 158 0.56 -17.19 5.04
N LEU A 159 -0.63 -17.32 4.44
CA LEU A 159 -1.46 -18.51 4.57
C LEU A 159 -1.55 -19.23 3.23
N ASP A 160 -1.04 -20.44 3.23
CA ASP A 160 -0.98 -21.34 2.09
C ASP A 160 -2.21 -22.25 1.98
N GLY A 161 -2.24 -23.14 0.99
CA GLY A 161 -3.44 -23.91 0.63
C GLY A 161 -3.24 -25.39 0.31
N CYS A 162 -2.09 -25.97 0.64
CA CYS A 162 -1.85 -27.40 0.45
C CYS A 162 -2.77 -28.22 1.36
N ASN A 163 -2.98 -29.50 1.00
CA ASN A 163 -3.77 -30.44 1.81
C ASN A 163 -5.20 -29.93 2.17
N LEU A 164 -5.77 -29.07 1.31
CA LEU A 164 -7.11 -28.51 1.41
C LEU A 164 -7.83 -28.61 0.05
N ASN A 165 -9.15 -28.77 0.07
CA ASN A 165 -9.95 -28.67 -1.16
C ASN A 165 -10.12 -27.18 -1.54
N PRO A 166 -9.63 -26.69 -2.71
CA PRO A 166 -9.68 -25.27 -3.06
C PRO A 166 -11.10 -24.69 -3.20
N ARG A 167 -12.13 -25.54 -3.28
CA ARG A 167 -13.55 -25.14 -3.24
C ARG A 167 -14.02 -24.66 -1.86
N LEU A 168 -13.24 -24.90 -0.79
CA LEU A 168 -13.52 -24.44 0.56
C LEU A 168 -12.84 -23.10 0.89
N MET A 169 -11.93 -22.62 0.03
CA MET A 169 -11.13 -21.42 0.32
C MET A 169 -11.98 -20.14 0.38
N ASP A 170 -13.06 -20.06 -0.41
CA ASP A 170 -14.09 -19.01 -0.32
C ASP A 170 -14.75 -18.87 1.06
N ILE A 171 -14.62 -19.88 1.93
CA ILE A 171 -15.14 -19.88 3.31
C ILE A 171 -13.99 -19.73 4.31
N LEU A 172 -12.91 -20.50 4.11
CA LEU A 172 -11.86 -20.67 5.11
C LEU A 172 -10.88 -19.49 5.19
N TYR A 173 -10.49 -18.89 4.06
CA TYR A 173 -9.63 -17.70 4.09
C TYR A 173 -10.32 -16.50 4.76
N PRO A 174 -11.59 -16.15 4.46
CA PRO A 174 -12.32 -15.15 5.23
C PRO A 174 -12.49 -15.47 6.72
N ALA A 175 -12.63 -16.75 7.10
CA ALA A 175 -12.67 -17.16 8.51
C ALA A 175 -11.31 -16.97 9.21
N TYR A 176 -10.21 -17.17 8.49
CA TYR A 176 -8.86 -16.85 8.97
C TYR A 176 -8.65 -15.34 9.14
N THR A 177 -9.08 -14.52 8.17
CA THR A 177 -9.08 -13.05 8.28
C THR A 177 -9.82 -12.58 9.53
N GLN A 178 -11.00 -13.14 9.80
CA GLN A 178 -11.74 -12.84 11.04
C GLN A 178 -10.98 -13.26 12.30
N SER A 179 -10.26 -14.38 12.26
CA SER A 179 -9.45 -14.87 13.38
C SER A 179 -8.29 -13.92 13.68
N LEU A 180 -7.57 -13.45 12.66
CA LEU A 180 -6.53 -12.42 12.78
C LEU A 180 -7.10 -11.11 13.33
N ASN A 181 -8.18 -10.58 12.74
CA ASN A 181 -8.78 -9.32 13.17
C ASN A 181 -9.27 -9.35 14.64
N ARG A 182 -9.76 -10.50 15.12
CA ARG A 182 -10.19 -10.67 16.53
C ARG A 182 -9.06 -10.59 17.54
N THR A 183 -7.79 -10.65 17.13
CA THR A 183 -6.64 -10.47 18.03
C THR A 183 -6.44 -9.00 18.42
N GLY A 184 -6.97 -8.04 17.64
CA GLY A 184 -6.73 -6.62 17.80
C GLY A 184 -5.34 -6.15 17.33
N ARG A 185 -4.43 -7.05 16.90
CA ARG A 185 -3.15 -6.69 16.29
C ARG A 185 -3.33 -6.50 14.77
N PRO A 186 -2.91 -5.37 14.18
CA PRO A 186 -2.82 -5.24 12.73
C PRO A 186 -1.75 -6.19 12.18
N ILE A 187 -2.17 -7.19 11.41
CA ILE A 187 -1.31 -8.20 10.78
C ILE A 187 -1.58 -8.17 9.28
N VAL A 188 -0.52 -8.02 8.46
CA VAL A 188 -0.61 -8.11 7.00
C VAL A 188 -0.95 -9.54 6.61
N PHE A 189 -2.06 -9.76 5.92
CA PHE A 189 -2.50 -11.11 5.53
C PHE A 189 -2.24 -11.39 4.04
N SER A 190 -1.31 -12.30 3.77
CA SER A 190 -0.98 -12.80 2.42
C SER A 190 -1.65 -14.14 2.16
N CYS A 191 -2.39 -14.24 1.07
CA CYS A 191 -3.24 -15.39 0.77
C CYS A 191 -2.79 -16.13 -0.50
N SER A 192 -2.46 -17.42 -0.40
CA SER A 192 -2.23 -18.25 -1.60
C SER A 192 -3.53 -18.67 -2.32
N TRP A 193 -4.70 -18.36 -1.74
CA TRP A 193 -6.04 -18.76 -2.22
C TRP A 193 -6.22 -18.76 -3.76
N PRO A 194 -6.01 -17.66 -4.51
CA PRO A 194 -6.30 -17.69 -5.94
C PRO A 194 -5.44 -18.67 -6.74
N ALA A 195 -4.16 -18.90 -6.39
CA ALA A 195 -3.29 -19.86 -7.08
C ALA A 195 -3.92 -21.26 -7.12
N TYR A 196 -4.22 -21.85 -5.96
CA TYR A 196 -4.85 -23.18 -5.86
C TYR A 196 -6.22 -23.30 -6.56
N GLN A 197 -6.94 -22.19 -6.73
CA GLN A 197 -8.17 -22.19 -7.53
C GLN A 197 -7.87 -22.14 -9.04
N VAL A 198 -6.85 -21.39 -9.46
CA VAL A 198 -6.38 -21.34 -10.85
C VAL A 198 -5.84 -22.69 -11.32
N ASP A 199 -5.10 -23.40 -10.47
CA ASP A 199 -4.56 -24.74 -10.75
C ASP A 199 -5.66 -25.77 -11.09
N LEU A 200 -6.84 -25.61 -10.48
CA LEU A 200 -8.03 -26.44 -10.77
C LEU A 200 -8.91 -25.89 -11.89
N GLY A 201 -8.45 -24.89 -12.64
CA GLY A 201 -9.19 -24.22 -13.71
C GLY A 201 -10.42 -23.45 -13.21
N MET A 202 -10.49 -23.13 -11.92
CA MET A 202 -11.56 -22.30 -11.35
C MET A 202 -11.31 -20.82 -11.67
N LYS A 203 -12.33 -19.98 -11.53
CA LYS A 203 -12.22 -18.52 -11.67
C LYS A 203 -12.28 -17.89 -10.27
N PRO A 204 -11.16 -17.42 -9.69
CA PRO A 204 -11.17 -16.87 -8.34
C PRO A 204 -12.04 -15.63 -8.22
N ASN A 205 -12.74 -15.51 -7.09
CA ASN A 205 -13.53 -14.32 -6.77
C ASN A 205 -12.63 -13.21 -6.21
N TYR A 206 -11.89 -12.53 -7.10
CA TYR A 206 -10.95 -11.46 -6.72
C TYR A 206 -11.60 -10.32 -5.92
N ARG A 207 -12.92 -10.13 -5.99
CA ARG A 207 -13.61 -9.18 -5.11
C ARG A 207 -13.60 -9.69 -3.66
N ALA A 208 -14.00 -10.94 -3.42
CA ALA A 208 -13.99 -11.54 -2.08
C ALA A 208 -12.56 -11.68 -1.52
N ILE A 209 -11.60 -12.03 -2.37
CA ILE A 209 -10.17 -12.07 -2.01
C ILE A 209 -9.70 -10.68 -1.57
N ALA A 210 -9.98 -9.62 -2.35
CA ALA A 210 -9.63 -8.25 -2.00
C ALA A 210 -10.28 -7.73 -0.70
N HIS A 211 -11.48 -8.21 -0.34
CA HIS A 211 -12.13 -7.95 0.97
C HIS A 211 -11.46 -8.70 2.14
N SER A 212 -10.75 -9.79 1.85
CA SER A 212 -10.26 -10.73 2.86
C SER A 212 -8.76 -10.69 3.07
N CYS A 213 -7.98 -10.22 2.09
CA CYS A 213 -6.53 -10.36 2.01
C CYS A 213 -5.84 -9.02 1.72
N ASN A 214 -4.69 -8.77 2.34
CA ASN A 214 -3.86 -7.60 2.01
C ASN A 214 -3.01 -7.81 0.76
N LEU A 215 -2.71 -9.07 0.42
CA LEU A 215 -2.09 -9.46 -0.83
C LEU A 215 -2.45 -10.91 -1.16
N TRP A 216 -2.35 -11.30 -2.42
CA TRP A 216 -2.68 -12.66 -2.85
C TRP A 216 -1.80 -13.17 -3.99
N ARG A 217 -1.21 -14.37 -3.81
CA ARG A 217 -0.48 -15.10 -4.85
C ARG A 217 -1.49 -15.62 -5.89
N TYR A 218 -1.43 -15.07 -7.11
CA TYR A 218 -2.46 -15.27 -8.12
C TYR A 218 -2.15 -16.37 -9.15
N TYR A 219 -0.95 -16.95 -9.12
CA TYR A 219 -0.44 -17.91 -10.09
C TYR A 219 0.68 -18.77 -9.47
N ASP A 220 1.23 -19.72 -10.24
CA ASP A 220 2.35 -20.62 -9.95
C ASP A 220 3.49 -20.00 -9.11
N ASP A 221 4.19 -20.82 -8.34
CA ASP A 221 5.42 -20.43 -7.64
C ASP A 221 6.51 -20.02 -8.63
N ILE A 222 7.26 -18.96 -8.29
CA ILE A 222 8.46 -18.58 -9.04
C ILE A 222 9.60 -19.56 -8.74
N SER A 223 10.31 -19.95 -9.79
CA SER A 223 11.58 -20.68 -9.70
C SER A 223 12.72 -19.80 -10.19
N ASP A 224 13.96 -20.14 -9.82
CA ASP A 224 15.18 -19.43 -10.27
C ASP A 224 15.45 -19.65 -11.77
N SER A 225 14.59 -19.11 -12.62
CA SER A 225 14.65 -19.24 -14.07
C SER A 225 13.93 -18.09 -14.79
N TRP A 226 14.48 -17.70 -15.94
CA TRP A 226 13.84 -16.67 -16.77
C TRP A 226 12.49 -17.12 -17.35
N ASP A 227 12.33 -18.40 -17.66
CA ASP A 227 11.07 -18.94 -18.19
C ASP A 227 9.92 -18.83 -17.16
N SER A 228 10.22 -18.98 -15.87
CA SER A 228 9.24 -18.77 -14.79
C SER A 228 8.87 -17.30 -14.62
N VAL A 229 9.83 -16.37 -14.74
CA VAL A 229 9.51 -14.93 -14.81
C VAL A 229 8.60 -14.62 -16.00
N LEU A 230 8.88 -15.21 -17.18
CA LEU A 230 8.06 -15.01 -18.38
C LEU A 230 6.65 -15.61 -18.25
N SER A 231 6.49 -16.80 -17.64
CA SER A 231 5.16 -17.42 -17.48
C SER A 231 4.26 -16.61 -16.55
N ILE A 232 4.79 -16.09 -15.44
CA ILE A 232 4.09 -15.19 -14.51
C ILE A 232 3.64 -13.91 -15.22
N LEU A 233 4.50 -13.31 -16.06
CA LEU A 233 4.18 -12.11 -16.84
C LEU A 233 3.11 -12.36 -17.92
N ASP A 234 3.13 -13.53 -18.56
CA ASP A 234 2.11 -13.89 -19.56
C ASP A 234 0.77 -14.25 -18.92
N TYR A 235 0.77 -14.96 -17.79
CA TYR A 235 -0.44 -15.18 -17.01
C TYR A 235 -1.02 -13.83 -16.57
N TYR A 236 -0.19 -12.95 -15.97
CA TYR A 236 -0.60 -11.60 -15.59
C TYR A 236 -1.28 -10.88 -16.75
N ALA A 237 -0.62 -10.81 -17.91
CA ALA A 237 -1.15 -10.10 -19.06
C ALA A 237 -2.43 -10.71 -19.64
N SER A 238 -2.70 -12.01 -19.39
CA SER A 238 -3.96 -12.67 -19.76
C SER A 238 -5.15 -12.30 -18.86
N VAL A 239 -4.91 -11.93 -17.59
CA VAL A 239 -5.94 -11.58 -16.60
C VAL A 239 -5.83 -10.14 -16.05
N GLN A 240 -4.95 -9.31 -16.61
CA GLN A 240 -4.55 -8.01 -16.05
C GLN A 240 -5.73 -7.11 -15.69
N ASP A 241 -6.76 -7.06 -16.52
CA ASP A 241 -7.97 -6.27 -16.28
C ASP A 241 -8.68 -6.63 -14.96
N THR A 242 -8.66 -7.90 -14.58
CA THR A 242 -9.25 -8.39 -13.32
C THR A 242 -8.34 -8.04 -12.13
N LEU A 243 -7.04 -8.26 -12.26
CA LEU A 243 -6.06 -8.00 -11.20
C LEU A 243 -5.91 -6.49 -10.92
N ILE A 244 -5.93 -5.64 -11.95
CA ILE A 244 -5.87 -4.17 -11.84
C ILE A 244 -7.12 -3.62 -11.16
N ARG A 245 -8.31 -4.19 -11.41
CA ARG A 245 -9.56 -3.77 -10.75
C ARG A 245 -9.62 -4.20 -9.28
N ALA A 246 -8.98 -5.32 -8.94
CA ALA A 246 -8.95 -5.83 -7.57
C ALA A 246 -7.89 -5.12 -6.70
N SER A 247 -6.73 -4.80 -7.28
CA SER A 247 -5.58 -4.22 -6.57
C SER A 247 -5.75 -2.74 -6.18
N GLY A 248 -5.02 -2.32 -5.15
CA GLY A 248 -4.92 -0.94 -4.67
C GLY A 248 -4.41 -0.87 -3.23
N PRO A 249 -4.40 0.33 -2.60
CA PRO A 249 -4.01 0.48 -1.21
C PRO A 249 -4.74 -0.50 -0.28
N GLY A 250 -3.96 -1.26 0.50
CA GLY A 250 -4.43 -2.31 1.40
C GLY A 250 -4.66 -3.68 0.77
N ARG A 251 -4.46 -3.87 -0.55
CA ARG A 251 -4.84 -5.09 -1.29
C ARG A 251 -4.06 -5.28 -2.62
N TRP A 252 -3.11 -6.20 -2.68
CA TRP A 252 -2.19 -6.33 -3.82
C TRP A 252 -2.19 -7.71 -4.49
N SER A 253 -2.20 -7.74 -5.82
CA SER A 253 -1.84 -8.95 -6.56
C SER A 253 -0.35 -9.24 -6.41
N ASP A 254 -0.03 -10.47 -5.99
CA ASP A 254 1.34 -10.93 -5.73
C ASP A 254 1.82 -11.86 -6.86
N PRO A 255 2.78 -11.43 -7.70
CA PRO A 255 3.44 -12.23 -8.74
C PRO A 255 4.57 -13.13 -8.18
N ASP A 256 4.68 -13.27 -6.86
CA ASP A 256 5.74 -13.96 -6.15
C ASP A 256 7.08 -13.20 -6.07
N MET A 257 8.04 -13.83 -5.38
CA MET A 257 9.34 -13.26 -4.96
C MET A 257 10.20 -12.67 -6.09
N LEU A 258 11.07 -11.73 -5.70
CA LEU A 258 12.22 -11.31 -6.49
C LEU A 258 13.37 -12.29 -6.30
N ILE A 259 13.85 -12.87 -7.41
CA ILE A 259 14.97 -13.85 -7.46
C ILE A 259 16.29 -13.18 -7.87
N ILE A 260 16.34 -11.85 -7.80
CA ILE A 260 17.46 -11.01 -8.22
C ILE A 260 18.68 -11.27 -7.32
N GLY A 261 19.75 -11.76 -7.94
CA GLY A 261 21.00 -12.09 -7.25
C GLY A 261 21.19 -13.57 -6.92
N ASN A 262 20.25 -14.44 -7.33
CA ASN A 262 20.42 -15.89 -7.33
C ASN A 262 21.21 -16.34 -8.59
N TYR A 263 20.83 -17.45 -9.22
CA TYR A 263 21.65 -18.14 -10.21
C TYR A 263 21.03 -18.16 -11.62
N GLY A 264 19.70 -18.06 -11.74
CA GLY A 264 18.95 -18.24 -12.98
C GLY A 264 18.74 -16.98 -13.82
N LEU A 265 18.88 -15.78 -13.23
CA LEU A 265 18.72 -14.52 -13.96
C LEU A 265 20.05 -13.86 -14.34
N SER A 266 20.14 -13.44 -15.60
CA SER A 266 21.17 -12.50 -16.07
C SER A 266 20.99 -11.10 -15.46
N TYR A 267 21.97 -10.22 -15.65
CA TYR A 267 21.87 -8.82 -15.21
C TYR A 267 20.69 -8.08 -15.86
N ASP A 268 20.52 -8.21 -17.19
CA ASP A 268 19.40 -7.58 -17.90
C ASP A 268 18.04 -8.19 -17.52
N GLN A 269 17.98 -9.49 -17.25
CA GLN A 269 16.77 -10.16 -16.76
C GLN A 269 16.42 -9.75 -15.33
N SER A 270 17.42 -9.54 -14.47
CA SER A 270 17.23 -9.01 -13.11
C SER A 270 16.69 -7.58 -13.12
N LYS A 271 17.17 -6.75 -14.05
CA LYS A 271 16.56 -5.43 -14.31
C LYS A 271 15.13 -5.57 -14.81
N ALA A 272 14.86 -6.51 -15.72
CA ALA A 272 13.53 -6.74 -16.25
C ALA A 272 12.53 -7.16 -15.15
N GLN A 273 12.91 -8.08 -14.24
CA GLN A 273 12.06 -8.47 -13.12
C GLN A 273 11.73 -7.27 -12.22
N MET A 274 12.73 -6.54 -11.73
CA MET A 274 12.52 -5.38 -10.84
C MET A 274 11.62 -4.31 -11.48
N ALA A 275 11.87 -3.99 -12.75
CA ALA A 275 11.08 -2.99 -13.48
C ALA A 275 9.62 -3.42 -13.67
N LEU A 276 9.38 -4.68 -14.04
CA LEU A 276 8.03 -5.19 -14.30
C LEU A 276 7.24 -5.41 -12.99
N TRP A 277 7.87 -5.87 -11.92
CA TRP A 277 7.26 -5.92 -10.57
C TRP A 277 6.89 -4.51 -10.08
N ALA A 278 7.72 -3.50 -10.34
CA ALA A 278 7.40 -2.10 -10.03
C ALA A 278 6.20 -1.57 -10.85
N ILE A 279 6.11 -1.90 -12.14
CA ILE A 279 4.94 -1.59 -12.98
C ILE A 279 3.68 -2.31 -12.49
N MET A 280 3.79 -3.57 -12.09
CA MET A 280 2.66 -4.36 -11.55
C MET A 280 2.24 -3.96 -10.13
N ALA A 281 2.88 -2.98 -9.48
CA ALA A 281 2.62 -2.64 -8.08
C ALA A 281 2.70 -3.88 -7.15
N ALA A 282 3.61 -4.80 -7.49
CA ALA A 282 3.80 -6.06 -6.78
C ALA A 282 4.44 -5.82 -5.41
N PRO A 283 4.23 -6.72 -4.43
CA PRO A 283 5.13 -6.83 -3.29
C PRO A 283 6.58 -7.03 -3.77
N LEU A 284 7.55 -6.44 -3.06
CA LEU A 284 8.97 -6.61 -3.35
C LEU A 284 9.60 -7.45 -2.23
N PHE A 285 9.28 -8.74 -2.21
CA PHE A 285 9.93 -9.72 -1.32
C PHE A 285 11.15 -10.32 -2.02
N MET A 286 12.34 -10.00 -1.52
CA MET A 286 13.60 -10.60 -1.97
C MET A 286 13.71 -12.03 -1.46
N SER A 287 14.06 -12.99 -2.32
CA SER A 287 14.50 -14.32 -1.92
C SER A 287 15.91 -14.52 -2.46
N VAL A 288 16.92 -14.17 -1.66
CA VAL A 288 18.34 -14.18 -2.06
C VAL A 288 19.23 -14.18 -0.82
N ASP A 289 20.44 -14.74 -0.92
CA ASP A 289 21.42 -14.67 0.16
C ASP A 289 22.08 -13.27 0.23
N LEU A 290 21.60 -12.43 1.15
CA LEU A 290 22.09 -11.07 1.34
C LEU A 290 23.55 -11.01 1.86
N ARG A 291 24.13 -12.13 2.32
CA ARG A 291 25.55 -12.19 2.72
C ARG A 291 26.50 -12.20 1.53
N THR A 292 26.04 -12.71 0.39
CA THR A 292 26.88 -13.02 -0.79
C THR A 292 26.36 -12.41 -2.09
N ILE A 293 25.23 -11.70 -2.07
CA ILE A 293 24.69 -10.98 -3.23
C ILE A 293 25.72 -10.04 -3.85
N ARG A 294 25.87 -10.12 -5.18
CA ARG A 294 26.85 -9.32 -5.93
C ARG A 294 26.43 -7.84 -5.99
N PRO A 295 27.36 -6.88 -5.97
CA PRO A 295 27.04 -5.45 -5.89
C PRO A 295 26.06 -4.97 -6.96
N GLU A 296 26.21 -5.43 -8.20
CA GLU A 296 25.37 -5.01 -9.34
C GLU A 296 23.90 -5.43 -9.19
N PHE A 297 23.62 -6.54 -8.50
CA PHE A 297 22.25 -6.98 -8.19
C PHE A 297 21.68 -6.25 -6.97
N LYS A 298 22.53 -5.98 -5.97
CA LYS A 298 22.16 -5.15 -4.82
C LYS A 298 21.80 -3.72 -5.25
N GLU A 299 22.48 -3.16 -6.24
CA GLU A 299 22.14 -1.85 -6.84
C GLU A 299 20.77 -1.85 -7.52
N ILE A 300 20.39 -2.93 -8.23
CA ILE A 300 19.03 -3.08 -8.80
C ILE A 300 17.98 -3.05 -7.69
N LEU A 301 18.18 -3.84 -6.63
CA LEU A 301 17.26 -3.93 -5.49
C LEU A 301 17.16 -2.61 -4.72
N LEU A 302 18.27 -1.90 -4.52
CA LEU A 302 18.31 -0.62 -3.79
C LEU A 302 17.99 0.61 -4.65
N ASN A 303 17.56 0.44 -5.91
CA ASN A 303 17.24 1.56 -6.80
C ASN A 303 16.02 2.35 -6.31
N ARG A 304 16.28 3.45 -5.60
CA ARG A 304 15.26 4.32 -5.00
C ARG A 304 14.27 4.93 -6.00
N GLN A 305 14.67 5.14 -7.27
CA GLN A 305 13.76 5.66 -8.28
C GLN A 305 12.71 4.62 -8.68
N ILE A 306 13.12 3.35 -8.82
CA ILE A 306 12.22 2.24 -9.17
C ILE A 306 11.38 1.81 -7.95
N ILE A 307 11.95 1.84 -6.75
CA ILE A 307 11.18 1.68 -5.51
C ILE A 307 10.09 2.77 -5.40
N ALA A 308 10.40 4.03 -5.71
CA ALA A 308 9.40 5.11 -5.70
C ALA A 308 8.29 4.91 -6.75
N VAL A 309 8.56 4.24 -7.88
CA VAL A 309 7.51 3.77 -8.81
C VAL A 309 6.66 2.68 -8.17
N ASN A 310 7.28 1.67 -7.55
CA ASN A 310 6.56 0.59 -6.89
C ASN A 310 5.63 1.11 -5.77
N GLN A 311 6.17 1.96 -4.90
CA GLN A 311 5.56 2.53 -3.69
C GLN A 311 4.68 3.76 -3.95
N ASP A 312 4.38 4.12 -5.21
CA ASP A 312 3.60 5.31 -5.53
C ASP A 312 2.20 5.29 -4.87
N PRO A 313 1.80 6.36 -4.14
CA PRO A 313 0.62 6.37 -3.29
C PRO A 313 -0.70 6.39 -4.06
N LEU A 314 -0.70 6.58 -5.38
CA LEU A 314 -1.90 6.37 -6.20
C LEU A 314 -2.32 4.88 -6.19
N GLY A 315 -1.38 3.98 -5.91
CA GLY A 315 -1.61 2.54 -5.73
C GLY A 315 -2.20 1.83 -6.95
N LYS A 316 -2.17 2.45 -8.13
CA LYS A 316 -2.70 1.86 -9.36
C LYS A 316 -1.69 0.88 -9.95
N MET A 317 -2.11 -0.37 -10.09
CA MET A 317 -1.42 -1.40 -10.85
C MET A 317 -1.32 -1.01 -12.35
N GLY A 318 -0.14 -1.19 -12.94
CA GLY A 318 0.12 -0.95 -14.36
C GLY A 318 -0.32 -2.11 -15.27
N ARG A 319 0.00 -2.03 -16.56
CA ARG A 319 -0.46 -3.01 -17.56
C ARG A 319 0.50 -3.15 -18.75
N ARG A 320 0.40 -4.27 -19.46
CA ARG A 320 0.95 -4.42 -20.81
C ARG A 320 0.03 -3.70 -21.79
N ILE A 321 0.53 -2.66 -22.46
CA ILE A 321 -0.20 -1.86 -23.45
C ILE A 321 -0.02 -2.45 -24.85
N VAL A 322 1.22 -2.82 -25.20
CA VAL A 322 1.61 -3.34 -26.52
C VAL A 322 2.43 -4.61 -26.36
N SER A 323 2.23 -5.59 -27.24
CA SER A 323 3.15 -6.71 -27.47
C SER A 323 3.18 -7.02 -28.96
N VAL A 324 4.28 -6.72 -29.63
CA VAL A 324 4.45 -6.88 -31.09
C VAL A 324 5.88 -7.36 -31.38
N ASN A 325 6.01 -8.46 -32.14
CA ASN A 325 7.29 -9.01 -32.58
C ASN A 325 8.32 -9.19 -31.44
N GLY A 326 7.87 -9.63 -30.25
CA GLY A 326 8.71 -9.82 -29.07
C GLY A 326 9.19 -8.53 -28.40
N ILE A 327 8.62 -7.37 -28.75
CA ILE A 327 8.82 -6.11 -28.02
C ILE A 327 7.51 -5.76 -27.31
N GLU A 328 7.59 -5.41 -26.04
CA GLU A 328 6.45 -5.03 -25.24
C GLU A 328 6.61 -3.62 -24.66
N VAL A 329 5.48 -2.92 -24.53
CA VAL A 329 5.40 -1.64 -23.83
C VAL A 329 4.43 -1.80 -22.68
N TRP A 330 4.93 -1.59 -21.47
CA TRP A 330 4.16 -1.63 -20.24
C TRP A 330 4.13 -0.23 -19.62
N ALA A 331 3.03 0.12 -18.96
CA ALA A 331 2.88 1.44 -18.32
C ALA A 331 2.10 1.36 -17.01
N ARG A 332 2.49 2.19 -16.03
CA ARG A 332 1.81 2.42 -14.75
C ARG A 332 1.58 3.92 -14.54
N PRO A 333 0.34 4.38 -14.29
CA PRO A 333 0.08 5.76 -13.90
C PRO A 333 0.52 6.02 -12.45
N LEU A 334 1.11 7.19 -12.19
CA LEU A 334 1.77 7.58 -10.94
C LEU A 334 1.39 9.01 -10.54
N THR A 335 1.81 9.39 -9.33
CA THR A 335 1.88 10.78 -8.86
C THR A 335 3.18 11.49 -9.30
N PRO A 336 3.18 12.83 -9.41
CA PRO A 336 2.02 13.73 -9.33
C PRO A 336 1.07 13.60 -10.52
N VAL A 337 -0.17 14.04 -10.33
CA VAL A 337 -1.17 14.27 -11.39
C VAL A 337 -1.39 15.79 -11.44
N THR A 338 -1.47 16.38 -12.64
CA THR A 338 -1.73 17.83 -12.77
C THR A 338 -3.19 18.17 -12.48
N ASP A 339 -3.49 19.45 -12.28
CA ASP A 339 -4.85 19.95 -12.06
C ASP A 339 -5.77 19.67 -13.26
N GLU A 340 -5.22 19.59 -14.48
CA GLU A 340 -5.94 19.18 -15.69
C GLU A 340 -6.13 17.66 -15.81
N GLY A 341 -5.66 16.88 -14.84
CA GLY A 341 -5.84 15.43 -14.75
C GLY A 341 -4.78 14.60 -15.48
N PHE A 342 -3.68 15.18 -15.97
CA PHE A 342 -2.60 14.42 -16.60
C PHE A 342 -1.73 13.74 -15.53
N PRO A 343 -1.64 12.40 -15.49
CA PRO A 343 -0.83 11.70 -14.51
C PRO A 343 0.64 11.64 -14.93
N SER A 344 1.53 11.50 -13.97
CA SER A 344 2.86 10.94 -14.22
C SER A 344 2.73 9.46 -14.61
N ALA A 345 3.78 8.89 -15.18
CA ALA A 345 3.83 7.46 -15.47
C ALA A 345 5.23 6.88 -15.32
N ALA A 346 5.29 5.59 -15.01
CA ALA A 346 6.44 4.76 -15.35
C ALA A 346 6.11 3.94 -16.60
N ILE A 347 7.10 3.75 -17.46
CA ILE A 347 7.01 3.07 -18.73
C ILE A 347 8.16 2.07 -18.81
N VAL A 348 7.88 0.83 -19.21
CA VAL A 348 8.90 -0.18 -19.47
C VAL A 348 8.84 -0.58 -20.93
N LEU A 349 9.96 -0.41 -21.63
CA LEU A 349 10.21 -0.98 -22.95
C LEU A 349 10.95 -2.29 -22.75
N PHE A 350 10.28 -3.41 -22.99
CA PHE A 350 10.77 -4.75 -22.72
C PHE A 350 11.06 -5.51 -24.01
N ASN A 351 12.29 -5.97 -24.18
CA ASN A 351 12.68 -6.80 -25.32
C ASN A 351 12.67 -8.28 -24.90
N ARG A 352 11.59 -9.00 -25.23
CA ARG A 352 11.43 -10.43 -24.92
C ARG A 352 12.22 -11.36 -25.83
N ARG A 353 12.90 -10.82 -26.86
CA ARG A 353 13.75 -11.62 -27.74
C ARG A 353 14.97 -12.08 -26.96
N HIS A 354 15.35 -13.34 -27.15
CA HIS A 354 16.56 -13.96 -26.61
C HIS A 354 17.66 -14.15 -27.68
N ILE A 355 17.48 -13.54 -28.86
CA ILE A 355 18.34 -13.70 -30.04
C ILE A 355 18.76 -12.34 -30.60
N GLY A 356 20.00 -12.25 -31.07
CA GLY A 356 20.57 -11.04 -31.65
C GLY A 356 21.19 -10.09 -30.62
N GLY A 357 21.38 -8.83 -31.03
CA GLY A 357 21.88 -7.76 -30.17
C GLY A 357 20.79 -6.80 -29.69
N PRO A 358 21.16 -5.65 -29.12
CA PRO A 358 20.21 -4.63 -28.67
C PRO A 358 19.36 -4.11 -29.83
N VAL A 359 18.08 -3.86 -29.57
CA VAL A 359 17.11 -3.42 -30.58
C VAL A 359 16.68 -1.98 -30.31
N ARG A 360 16.58 -1.18 -31.38
CA ARG A 360 16.04 0.18 -31.29
C ARG A 360 14.51 0.12 -31.25
N VAL A 361 13.93 0.69 -30.20
CA VAL A 361 12.49 0.87 -30.00
C VAL A 361 12.21 2.37 -30.01
N THR A 362 11.12 2.79 -30.66
CA THR A 362 10.66 4.18 -30.65
C THR A 362 9.29 4.22 -29.99
N LEU A 363 9.11 5.10 -29.01
CA LEU A 363 7.84 5.32 -28.32
C LEU A 363 7.34 6.74 -28.57
N GLN A 364 6.06 6.89 -28.91
CA GLN A 364 5.34 8.17 -28.80
C GLN A 364 4.42 8.11 -27.58
N LEU A 365 4.46 9.14 -26.73
CA LEU A 365 3.72 9.18 -25.45
C LEU A 365 2.19 9.10 -25.66
N ASN A 366 1.67 9.66 -26.76
CA ASN A 366 0.26 9.56 -27.16
C ASN A 366 -0.25 8.11 -27.26
N SER A 367 0.59 7.18 -27.73
CA SER A 367 0.22 5.79 -28.05
C SER A 367 -0.08 4.95 -26.82
N ILE A 368 0.39 5.41 -25.65
CA ILE A 368 0.12 4.83 -24.33
C ILE A 368 -0.80 5.71 -23.47
N GLY A 369 -1.45 6.71 -24.08
CA GLY A 369 -2.44 7.59 -23.44
C GLY A 369 -1.88 8.80 -22.69
N LEU A 370 -0.59 9.12 -22.86
CA LEU A 370 0.05 10.29 -22.24
C LEU A 370 -0.03 11.50 -23.19
N THR A 371 -1.07 12.32 -23.00
CA THR A 371 -1.54 13.30 -23.99
C THR A 371 -1.39 14.77 -23.59
N ASN A 372 -0.71 15.09 -22.49
CA ASN A 372 -0.49 16.48 -22.05
C ASN A 372 0.09 17.36 -23.18
N PRO A 373 -0.60 18.43 -23.64
CA PRO A 373 -0.11 19.30 -24.71
C PRO A 373 1.17 20.06 -24.33
N HIS A 374 1.43 20.24 -23.03
CA HIS A 374 2.67 20.84 -22.55
C HIS A 374 3.87 19.86 -22.61
N GLY A 375 3.61 18.57 -22.73
CA GLY A 375 4.61 17.51 -22.82
C GLY A 375 4.94 16.85 -21.48
N TYR A 376 5.91 15.96 -21.48
CA TYR A 376 6.40 15.26 -20.30
C TYR A 376 7.91 15.36 -20.22
N LYS A 377 8.45 15.57 -19.01
CA LYS A 377 9.87 15.34 -18.71
C LYS A 377 10.09 13.83 -18.63
N VAL A 378 11.03 13.29 -19.39
CA VAL A 378 11.29 11.84 -19.48
C VAL A 378 12.76 11.54 -19.19
N TRP A 379 13.02 10.54 -18.36
CA TRP A 379 14.37 10.04 -18.03
C TRP A 379 14.36 8.53 -17.74
N ASP A 380 15.51 7.87 -17.94
CA ASP A 380 15.73 6.46 -17.58
C ASP A 380 16.00 6.32 -16.07
N LEU A 381 15.43 5.31 -15.43
CA LEU A 381 15.58 5.03 -14.00
C LEU A 381 16.74 4.09 -13.66
N TYR A 382 17.36 3.46 -14.66
CA TYR A 382 18.58 2.66 -14.51
C TYR A 382 19.86 3.42 -14.84
N ASP A 383 19.78 4.57 -15.51
CA ASP A 383 20.93 5.46 -15.71
C ASP A 383 20.98 6.50 -14.57
N PRO A 384 21.97 6.42 -13.65
CA PRO A 384 22.11 7.38 -12.55
C PRO A 384 22.52 8.79 -13.01
N HIS A 385 22.86 8.96 -14.29
CA HIS A 385 23.24 10.23 -14.91
C HIS A 385 22.16 10.78 -15.86
N ALA A 386 21.02 10.08 -16.01
CA ALA A 386 19.93 10.54 -16.87
C ALA A 386 19.37 11.88 -16.39
N THR A 387 19.32 12.84 -17.31
CA THR A 387 18.67 14.15 -17.07
C THR A 387 17.30 14.18 -17.74
N PRO A 388 16.26 14.77 -17.12
CA PRO A 388 14.92 14.78 -17.71
C PRO A 388 14.84 15.62 -18.99
N VAL A 389 14.47 14.99 -20.10
CA VAL A 389 14.26 15.64 -21.42
C VAL A 389 12.76 15.82 -21.66
N VAL A 390 12.34 17.00 -22.13
CA VAL A 390 10.92 17.25 -22.43
C VAL A 390 10.56 16.70 -23.81
N PHE A 391 9.54 15.84 -23.88
CA PHE A 391 8.93 15.35 -25.11
C PHE A 391 7.45 15.72 -25.19
N LYS A 392 6.97 16.09 -26.38
CA LYS A 392 5.56 16.25 -26.72
C LYS A 392 4.89 14.89 -27.00
N PRO A 393 3.55 14.79 -26.91
CA PRO A 393 2.84 13.52 -27.09
C PRO A 393 3.13 12.77 -28.42
N PHE A 394 3.47 13.50 -29.48
CA PHE A 394 3.72 12.99 -30.84
C PHE A 394 5.21 12.89 -31.19
N GLU A 395 6.11 13.23 -30.28
CA GLU A 395 7.56 13.15 -30.52
C GLU A 395 8.07 11.74 -30.25
N ASP A 396 9.00 11.31 -31.10
CA ASP A 396 9.64 10.00 -31.03
C ASP A 396 10.68 9.98 -29.89
N ILE A 397 10.46 9.13 -28.89
CA ILE A 397 11.44 8.80 -27.84
C ILE A 397 12.18 7.54 -28.29
N PRO A 398 13.44 7.65 -28.76
CA PRO A 398 14.23 6.48 -29.11
C PRO A 398 14.84 5.83 -27.88
N SER A 399 14.91 4.50 -27.88
CA SER A 399 15.57 3.72 -26.84
C SER A 399 16.21 2.48 -27.44
N THR A 400 17.30 2.00 -26.84
CA THR A 400 18.02 0.80 -27.27
C THR A 400 17.90 -0.24 -26.16
N VAL A 401 17.27 -1.39 -26.44
CA VAL A 401 16.88 -2.37 -25.42
C VAL A 401 17.58 -3.70 -25.67
N ASN A 402 18.36 -4.18 -24.70
CA ASN A 402 19.09 -5.46 -24.77
C ASN A 402 18.12 -6.66 -24.85
N PRO A 403 18.51 -7.79 -25.48
CA PRO A 403 17.76 -9.04 -25.42
C PRO A 403 17.48 -9.47 -23.97
N SER A 404 16.24 -9.89 -23.68
CA SER A 404 15.73 -10.17 -22.33
C SER A 404 15.86 -9.02 -21.29
N GLY A 405 16.16 -7.81 -21.76
CA GLY A 405 16.36 -6.62 -20.92
C GLY A 405 15.29 -5.54 -21.10
N VAL A 406 15.43 -4.48 -20.32
CA VAL A 406 14.49 -3.35 -20.25
C VAL A 406 15.19 -1.99 -20.31
N VAL A 407 14.49 -1.02 -20.89
CA VAL A 407 14.63 0.41 -20.58
C VAL A 407 13.41 0.81 -19.76
N MET A 408 13.62 1.43 -18.60
CA MET A 408 12.54 1.87 -17.71
C MET A 408 12.56 3.39 -17.57
N LEU A 409 11.54 4.05 -18.09
CA LEU A 409 11.42 5.50 -18.11
C LEU A 409 10.41 5.98 -17.05
N ARG A 410 10.69 7.14 -16.44
CA ARG A 410 9.66 7.95 -15.78
C ARG A 410 9.28 9.11 -16.68
N ALA A 411 7.99 9.38 -16.80
CA ALA A 411 7.40 10.50 -17.52
C ALA A 411 6.59 11.37 -16.55
N GLU A 412 7.02 12.61 -16.32
CA GLU A 412 6.34 13.57 -15.45
C GLU A 412 5.72 14.69 -16.31
N PRO A 413 4.40 14.98 -16.20
CA PRO A 413 3.76 16.00 -17.01
C PRO A 413 4.33 17.39 -16.72
N VAL A 414 4.63 18.14 -17.77
CA VAL A 414 4.95 19.57 -17.65
C VAL A 414 3.65 20.31 -17.30
N PRO A 415 3.56 21.02 -16.16
CA PRO A 415 2.35 21.76 -15.80
C PRO A 415 2.02 22.85 -16.83
N ALA A 416 0.74 23.22 -16.94
CA ALA A 416 0.36 24.37 -17.75
C ALA A 416 1.09 25.65 -17.25
N PRO A 417 1.47 26.57 -18.16
CA PRO A 417 1.96 27.89 -17.77
C PRO A 417 0.90 28.56 -16.88
N ARG A 418 1.29 28.95 -15.66
CA ARG A 418 0.38 29.71 -14.78
C ARG A 418 -0.09 30.97 -15.52
N PRO A 419 -1.40 31.29 -15.51
CA PRO A 419 -1.88 32.56 -16.01
C PRO A 419 -1.09 33.71 -15.36
N PRO A 420 -0.82 34.81 -16.09
CA PRO A 420 -0.29 36.00 -15.43
C PRO A 420 -1.23 36.38 -14.28
N PRO A 421 -0.71 36.87 -13.14
CA PRO A 421 -1.57 37.36 -12.08
C PRO A 421 -2.51 38.42 -12.65
N PRO A 422 -3.78 38.50 -12.16
CA PRO A 422 -4.68 39.54 -12.60
C PRO A 422 -4.00 40.90 -12.41
N PRO A 423 -4.20 41.88 -13.31
CA PRO A 423 -3.67 43.22 -13.13
C PRO A 423 -4.02 43.70 -11.74
N GLN A 424 -3.01 44.12 -10.96
CA GLN A 424 -3.29 44.81 -9.71
C GLN A 424 -4.15 46.03 -10.08
N GLU A 425 -5.35 46.11 -9.51
CA GLU A 425 -6.14 47.34 -9.60
C GLU A 425 -5.22 48.49 -9.15
N PRO A 426 -5.15 49.60 -9.92
CA PRO A 426 -4.28 50.71 -9.56
C PRO A 426 -4.65 51.14 -8.15
N ALA A 427 -3.66 51.07 -7.24
CA ALA A 427 -3.88 51.28 -5.82
C ALA A 427 -4.67 52.57 -5.62
N GLY A 428 -5.93 52.43 -5.18
CA GLY A 428 -6.83 53.56 -4.99
C GLY A 428 -6.11 54.57 -4.10
N THR A 429 -5.96 55.80 -4.60
CA THR A 429 -5.19 56.85 -3.94
C THR A 429 -5.83 57.16 -2.59
N ALA A 430 -5.31 56.53 -1.54
CA ALA A 430 -5.69 56.81 -0.17
C ALA A 430 -5.46 58.32 0.07
N PRO A 431 -6.47 59.07 0.55
CA PRO A 431 -6.29 60.47 0.90
C PRO A 431 -5.16 60.60 1.92
N GLY A 432 -4.23 61.52 1.68
CA GLY A 432 -2.98 61.62 2.43
C GLY A 432 -3.20 61.73 3.95
N GLY A 433 -2.93 60.64 4.67
CA GLY A 433 -2.80 60.64 6.13
C GLY A 433 -1.43 61.19 6.52
N GLY A 434 -1.41 62.19 7.41
CA GLY A 434 -0.19 62.91 7.80
C GLY A 434 0.88 62.03 8.44
N GLY A 435 2.13 62.51 8.40
CA GLY A 435 3.30 61.76 8.84
C GLY A 435 3.24 61.27 10.29
N GLY A 436 3.21 59.95 10.46
CA GLY A 436 3.51 59.29 11.73
C GLY A 436 5.00 58.99 11.83
N VAL A 437 5.64 59.50 12.90
CA VAL A 437 7.06 59.22 13.19
C VAL A 437 7.24 57.73 13.52
N ALA A 438 8.18 57.06 12.86
CA ALA A 438 8.54 55.68 13.17
C ALA A 438 9.34 55.63 14.48
N VAL A 439 8.71 55.14 15.56
CA VAL A 439 9.40 54.85 16.83
C VAL A 439 10.01 53.46 16.77
N VAL A 440 11.33 53.38 16.61
CA VAL A 440 12.08 52.12 16.68
C VAL A 440 12.31 51.78 18.16
N VAL A 441 11.69 50.70 18.65
CA VAL A 441 11.92 50.19 20.00
C VAL A 441 13.05 49.16 19.96
N THR A 442 14.28 49.60 20.26
CA THR A 442 15.41 48.70 20.51
C THR A 442 15.34 48.13 21.92
N LYS A 443 15.51 46.81 22.06
CA LYS A 443 15.46 46.11 23.35
C LYS A 443 16.81 46.21 24.06
N GLY A 444 16.97 47.20 24.94
CA GLY A 444 18.18 47.37 25.75
C GLY A 444 18.32 46.33 26.87
N GLY A 445 19.50 45.73 26.98
CA GLY A 445 20.00 45.12 28.21
C GLY A 445 20.70 46.16 29.12
N PRO A 446 20.94 45.85 30.40
CA PRO A 446 21.34 46.86 31.39
C PRO A 446 22.78 47.37 31.26
N GLU A 447 23.01 48.53 31.87
CA GLU A 447 24.16 49.43 31.69
C GLU A 447 25.47 48.99 32.38
N GLY A 448 26.58 49.60 31.95
CA GLY A 448 27.73 49.91 32.82
C GLY A 448 29.06 50.14 32.11
N GLY A 449 29.61 51.37 32.11
CA GLY A 449 31.07 51.55 31.94
C GLY A 449 31.69 52.69 31.08
N VAL A 450 31.25 53.96 31.22
CA VAL A 450 32.12 55.16 31.43
C VAL A 450 33.33 55.50 30.49
N LYS A 451 33.37 56.77 30.02
CA LYS A 451 34.48 57.58 29.39
C LYS A 451 34.91 57.20 27.95
N GLY A 452 35.18 58.13 27.01
CA GLY A 452 34.99 59.60 26.94
C GLY A 452 35.88 60.25 25.85
N GLY A 453 35.52 61.45 25.32
CA GLY A 453 36.49 62.34 24.61
C GLY A 453 36.20 62.84 23.17
N ALA A 454 35.64 64.06 23.06
CA ALA A 454 35.97 65.20 22.16
C ALA A 454 36.07 65.13 20.59
N GLY A 455 35.34 66.07 19.93
CA GLY A 455 35.71 66.81 18.70
C GLY A 455 35.33 66.22 17.33
N GLY A 456 34.89 66.98 16.30
CA GLY A 456 34.51 68.40 16.16
C GLY A 456 34.39 68.86 14.68
N ALA A 457 33.53 69.87 14.38
CA ALA A 457 33.29 70.55 13.07
C ALA A 457 32.84 69.66 11.87
N GLY A 458 32.03 70.05 10.87
CA GLY A 458 31.61 71.33 10.26
C GLY A 458 31.87 71.26 8.73
N GLY A 459 31.10 71.75 7.76
CA GLY A 459 29.78 72.41 7.67
C GLY A 459 29.49 72.87 6.21
N ILE A 460 28.46 73.73 6.01
CA ILE A 460 28.36 74.78 4.94
C ILE A 460 27.79 74.45 3.51
N THR A 461 26.59 75.04 3.23
CA THR A 461 25.97 75.55 1.95
C THR A 461 25.66 74.63 0.74
N GLY A 462 24.68 74.93 -0.14
CA GLY A 462 23.63 75.99 -0.13
C GLY A 462 23.33 76.62 -1.53
N GLY A 463 22.05 76.94 -1.82
CA GLY A 463 21.57 77.65 -3.04
C GLY A 463 21.09 76.74 -4.19
N GLU A 464 20.12 77.08 -5.06
CA GLU A 464 19.22 78.25 -5.23
C GLU A 464 17.88 77.83 -5.91
N ILE A 465 16.71 78.33 -5.45
CA ILE A 465 15.78 79.33 -6.08
C ILE A 465 14.97 78.88 -7.32
N GLY A 466 13.63 79.12 -7.26
CA GLY A 466 12.75 79.14 -8.44
C GLY A 466 11.25 79.17 -8.11
N ILE A 467 10.64 80.36 -7.99
CA ILE A 467 9.19 80.55 -7.81
C ILE A 467 8.56 81.07 -9.10
N GLY A 468 7.44 80.48 -9.53
CA GLY A 468 6.57 81.00 -10.58
C GLY A 468 5.11 80.62 -10.30
N GLY A 469 4.20 81.60 -10.30
CA GLY A 469 2.79 81.41 -9.96
C GLY A 469 1.85 81.49 -11.16
N GLY A 470 0.66 80.88 -11.01
CA GLY A 470 -0.47 80.96 -11.93
C GLY A 470 -1.72 80.40 -11.23
N GLY A 471 -2.87 81.08 -11.33
CA GLY A 471 -4.05 80.80 -10.49
C GLY A 471 -5.24 80.16 -11.22
N GLY A 472 -6.25 79.75 -10.46
CA GLY A 472 -7.54 79.23 -10.95
C GLY A 472 -8.27 78.41 -9.87
N PRO A 473 -9.62 78.40 -9.77
CA PRO A 473 -10.28 78.25 -8.45
C PRO A 473 -11.21 77.04 -8.23
N GLY A 474 -11.37 76.67 -6.95
CA GLY A 474 -12.54 75.97 -6.37
C GLY A 474 -12.51 74.43 -6.38
N ALA A 475 -13.25 73.71 -5.52
CA ALA A 475 -13.96 74.04 -4.27
C ALA A 475 -14.40 72.73 -3.55
N MET A 476 -14.87 72.83 -2.29
CA MET A 476 -15.44 71.75 -1.42
C MET A 476 -14.42 70.74 -0.81
N GLY A 477 -14.58 70.22 0.42
CA GLY A 477 -15.51 70.58 1.51
C GLY A 477 -15.93 69.40 2.41
N ALA A 478 -15.40 69.30 3.65
CA ALA A 478 -15.75 68.41 4.78
C ALA A 478 -15.81 66.88 4.49
N GLY A 479 -15.20 65.95 5.25
CA GLY A 479 -15.12 65.78 6.71
C GLY A 479 -16.00 64.57 7.12
N GLY A 480 -15.65 63.62 7.99
CA GLY A 480 -14.43 63.36 8.78
C GLY A 480 -14.64 62.11 9.68
N ALA A 481 -13.69 61.84 10.59
CA ALA A 481 -13.70 60.82 11.66
C ALA A 481 -13.66 59.32 11.26
N GLY A 482 -12.52 58.68 11.57
CA GLY A 482 -12.39 57.22 11.65
C GLY A 482 -12.42 56.70 13.09
N GLY A 483 -12.85 55.46 13.29
CA GLY A 483 -12.83 54.75 14.58
C GLY A 483 -11.84 53.58 14.57
N ILE A 484 -11.11 53.40 15.68
CA ILE A 484 -10.08 52.37 15.85
C ILE A 484 -10.70 51.10 16.43
N ASN A 485 -10.37 49.93 15.87
CA ASN A 485 -10.60 48.63 16.52
C ASN A 485 -9.27 48.08 17.06
N VAL A 486 -9.23 47.79 18.36
CA VAL A 486 -8.10 47.13 19.02
C VAL A 486 -8.43 45.65 19.18
N ILE A 487 -7.54 44.78 18.70
CA ILE A 487 -7.58 43.34 18.97
C ILE A 487 -6.57 43.04 20.08
N THR A 488 -7.02 42.52 21.21
CA THR A 488 -6.17 41.92 22.25
C THR A 488 -6.46 40.43 22.35
N GLY A 489 -5.44 39.61 22.08
CA GLY A 489 -5.50 38.18 22.28
C GLY A 489 -5.05 37.79 23.69
N ASN A 490 -5.76 36.83 24.29
CA ASN A 490 -5.33 35.96 25.39
C ASN A 490 -6.18 34.68 25.26
N GLY A 491 -5.74 33.46 25.60
CA GLY A 491 -4.50 33.10 26.30
C GLY A 491 -4.79 32.40 27.62
N GLY A 492 -5.10 31.09 27.58
CA GLY A 492 -4.93 30.18 28.72
C GLY A 492 -6.18 29.59 29.40
N LEU A 493 -6.25 28.24 29.34
CA LEU A 493 -6.54 27.29 30.43
C LEU A 493 -7.84 27.39 31.27
N GLY A 494 -8.48 26.23 31.49
CA GLY A 494 -9.40 25.99 32.60
C GLY A 494 -10.53 25.02 32.27
N GLY A 495 -10.58 23.87 32.96
CA GLY A 495 -11.67 22.89 32.79
C GLY A 495 -12.90 23.19 33.67
N GLY A 496 -14.02 22.52 33.38
CA GLY A 496 -15.23 22.62 34.21
C GLY A 496 -16.38 21.75 33.68
N VAL A 497 -16.82 20.80 34.51
CA VAL A 497 -18.00 19.95 34.25
C VAL A 497 -19.27 20.77 34.53
N GLY A 498 -20.33 20.59 33.73
CA GLY A 498 -21.63 21.23 33.98
C GLY A 498 -22.75 20.59 33.15
N ALA A 499 -23.86 20.22 33.78
CA ALA A 499 -24.91 19.39 33.19
C ALA A 499 -26.28 20.09 33.10
N GLY A 500 -26.94 19.96 31.94
CA GLY A 500 -28.39 20.13 31.72
C GLY A 500 -28.97 21.55 31.81
N PRO A 501 -30.31 21.70 31.71
CA PRO A 501 -31.23 20.97 30.82
C PRO A 501 -32.33 21.88 30.19
N GLY A 502 -33.20 21.31 29.34
CA GLY A 502 -34.46 21.93 28.85
C GLY A 502 -34.60 21.87 27.31
N ALA A 503 -35.53 21.09 26.74
CA ALA A 503 -36.97 21.38 26.54
C ALA A 503 -37.23 22.36 25.35
N GLY A 504 -38.18 22.15 24.42
CA GLY A 504 -39.16 21.07 24.21
C GLY A 504 -40.08 21.37 22.99
N GLY A 505 -41.11 20.55 22.75
CA GLY A 505 -42.13 20.71 21.66
C GLY A 505 -41.91 19.75 20.48
N ALA A 506 -42.78 18.79 20.16
CA ALA A 506 -44.19 18.86 19.70
C ALA A 506 -44.32 19.56 18.32
N GLY A 507 -44.95 19.00 17.26
CA GLY A 507 -45.70 17.75 17.07
C GLY A 507 -46.50 17.79 15.74
N VAL A 508 -47.15 16.66 15.38
CA VAL A 508 -48.09 16.40 14.24
C VAL A 508 -47.49 16.39 12.81
N GLY A 509 -47.79 15.45 11.88
CA GLY A 509 -48.34 14.07 12.01
C GLY A 509 -49.60 13.68 11.20
N ALA A 510 -49.52 13.33 9.90
CA ALA A 510 -50.64 12.71 9.14
C ALA A 510 -50.24 11.96 7.83
N GLY A 511 -50.74 10.72 7.66
CA GLY A 511 -50.96 9.98 6.38
C GLY A 511 -49.74 9.52 5.54
N GLY A 512 -49.71 8.34 4.91
CA GLY A 512 -50.66 7.22 4.88
C GLY A 512 -50.35 6.22 3.74
N ALA A 513 -50.71 4.94 3.92
CA ALA A 513 -50.56 3.79 3.00
C ALA A 513 -49.13 3.21 2.77
N ALA A 514 -48.95 1.91 2.47
CA ALA A 514 -49.44 0.66 3.09
C ALA A 514 -48.89 -0.56 2.31
N GLY A 515 -48.63 -1.68 3.01
CA GLY A 515 -48.35 -3.00 2.40
C GLY A 515 -46.89 -3.45 2.48
N GLY A 516 -46.55 -4.58 3.11
CA GLY A 516 -47.38 -5.46 3.94
C GLY A 516 -46.50 -6.44 4.73
N GLY A 517 -46.81 -6.64 6.01
CA GLY A 517 -46.07 -7.54 6.91
C GLY A 517 -47.03 -8.42 7.68
N MET A 518 -46.81 -9.75 7.62
CA MET A 518 -47.69 -10.74 8.23
C MET A 518 -47.46 -10.81 9.74
N SER A 519 -48.55 -10.71 10.51
CA SER A 519 -48.53 -10.75 11.98
C SER A 519 -48.73 -12.17 12.51
N VAL A 520 -47.99 -12.52 13.56
CA VAL A 520 -48.40 -13.54 14.53
C VAL A 520 -48.29 -12.91 15.92
N ASN A 521 -49.34 -13.09 16.71
CA ASN A 521 -49.56 -12.42 18.00
C ASN A 521 -49.66 -13.49 19.09
N ILE A 522 -48.90 -13.37 20.17
CA ILE A 522 -49.14 -14.10 21.43
C ILE A 522 -49.11 -13.09 22.58
N GLY A 523 -50.15 -13.14 23.40
CA GLY A 523 -50.48 -12.12 24.39
C GLY A 523 -49.56 -12.07 25.61
N GLY A 524 -49.67 -10.97 26.36
CA GLY A 524 -48.78 -10.67 27.47
C GLY A 524 -49.24 -11.19 28.84
N GLY A 525 -48.37 -10.97 29.82
CA GLY A 525 -48.65 -11.06 31.25
C GLY A 525 -47.75 -10.06 31.98
N ALA A 526 -48.32 -9.17 32.78
CA ALA A 526 -47.59 -8.12 33.49
C ALA A 526 -47.18 -8.59 34.90
N GLY A 527 -45.95 -8.28 35.33
CA GLY A 527 -45.47 -8.58 36.68
C GLY A 527 -44.15 -7.90 37.06
N GLY A 528 -44.14 -7.29 38.24
CA GLY A 528 -43.03 -6.72 39.05
C GLY A 528 -41.56 -6.75 38.58
N VAL A 529 -40.94 -5.58 38.61
CA VAL A 529 -39.49 -5.24 38.66
C VAL A 529 -38.92 -5.69 40.03
N PRO A 530 -37.67 -6.22 40.20
CA PRO A 530 -36.43 -5.50 39.87
C PRO A 530 -35.17 -6.23 39.36
N GLY A 531 -34.43 -5.50 38.51
CA GLY A 531 -32.98 -5.50 38.22
C GLY A 531 -32.06 -6.69 38.54
N ALA A 532 -31.51 -7.31 37.49
CA ALA A 532 -30.23 -8.03 37.53
C ALA A 532 -29.51 -8.08 36.16
N GLY A 533 -28.21 -7.75 36.17
CA GLY A 533 -27.12 -8.28 35.33
C GLY A 533 -27.30 -8.51 33.81
N GLY A 534 -26.57 -7.74 33.01
CA GLY A 534 -26.37 -7.96 31.56
C GLY A 534 -25.51 -9.19 31.17
N ALA A 535 -25.51 -10.26 31.96
CA ALA A 535 -24.73 -11.48 31.70
C ALA A 535 -25.48 -12.53 30.84
N GLY A 536 -26.83 -12.51 30.86
CA GLY A 536 -27.65 -13.53 30.20
C GLY A 536 -27.69 -13.47 28.66
N LEU A 537 -27.50 -12.29 28.06
CA LEU A 537 -27.47 -12.17 26.59
C LEU A 537 -26.17 -12.74 25.99
N VAL A 538 -25.04 -12.63 26.72
CA VAL A 538 -23.73 -13.06 26.22
C VAL A 538 -23.61 -14.58 26.24
N SER A 539 -24.13 -15.26 27.27
CA SER A 539 -24.15 -16.73 27.34
C SER A 539 -25.11 -17.35 26.29
N GLY A 540 -26.28 -16.74 26.08
CA GLY A 540 -27.21 -17.19 25.03
C GLY A 540 -26.62 -17.12 23.62
N ILE A 541 -25.86 -16.06 23.33
CA ILE A 541 -25.14 -15.92 22.04
C ILE A 541 -23.97 -16.91 21.95
N SER A 542 -23.19 -17.11 23.02
CA SER A 542 -22.08 -18.08 23.02
C SER A 542 -22.57 -19.51 22.74
N ASN A 543 -23.63 -19.95 23.42
CA ASN A 543 -24.21 -21.28 23.24
C ASN A 543 -24.81 -21.47 21.84
N ALA A 544 -25.41 -20.42 21.26
CA ALA A 544 -25.91 -20.47 19.88
C ALA A 544 -24.77 -20.56 18.84
N ILE A 545 -23.63 -19.92 19.11
CA ILE A 545 -22.43 -19.99 18.26
C ILE A 545 -21.77 -21.37 18.37
N GLU A 546 -21.64 -21.94 19.58
CA GLU A 546 -21.13 -23.31 19.74
C GLU A 546 -22.02 -24.32 19.02
N ALA A 547 -23.34 -24.22 19.16
CA ALA A 547 -24.29 -25.08 18.44
C ALA A 547 -24.17 -24.93 16.89
N ALA A 548 -24.02 -23.70 16.39
CA ALA A 548 -23.81 -23.46 14.96
C ALA A 548 -22.48 -24.02 14.45
N THR A 549 -21.42 -23.94 15.27
CA THR A 549 -20.07 -24.43 14.93
C THR A 549 -20.01 -25.96 14.95
N ALA A 550 -20.62 -26.61 15.94
CA ALA A 550 -20.80 -28.06 15.97
C ALA A 550 -21.66 -28.57 14.79
N THR A 551 -22.70 -27.82 14.40
CA THR A 551 -23.52 -28.14 13.21
C THR A 551 -22.72 -28.01 11.90
N ALA A 552 -21.79 -27.06 11.82
CA ALA A 552 -20.90 -26.93 10.67
C ALA A 552 -19.87 -28.07 10.60
N ALA A 553 -19.29 -28.47 11.74
CA ALA A 553 -18.39 -29.62 11.84
C ALA A 553 -19.09 -30.93 11.43
N ALA A 554 -20.28 -31.21 11.98
CA ALA A 554 -21.06 -32.40 11.63
C ALA A 554 -21.40 -32.48 10.12
N LYS A 555 -21.68 -31.34 9.48
CA LYS A 555 -21.90 -31.28 8.01
C LYS A 555 -20.61 -31.48 7.20
N ALA A 556 -19.45 -31.09 7.73
CA ALA A 556 -18.16 -31.37 7.11
C ALA A 556 -17.84 -32.87 7.19
N ASP A 557 -18.07 -33.51 8.34
CA ASP A 557 -17.90 -34.96 8.54
C ASP A 557 -18.86 -35.76 7.65
N GLU A 558 -20.12 -35.34 7.52
CA GLU A 558 -21.09 -35.95 6.59
C GLU A 558 -20.64 -35.82 5.13
N ALA A 559 -20.11 -34.66 4.72
CA ALA A 559 -19.56 -34.46 3.38
C ALA A 559 -18.30 -35.30 3.13
N LEU A 560 -17.44 -35.49 4.13
CA LEU A 560 -16.26 -36.37 4.10
C LEU A 560 -16.66 -37.84 3.98
N ALA A 561 -17.66 -38.30 4.75
CA ALA A 561 -18.20 -39.65 4.64
C ALA A 561 -18.81 -39.93 3.25
N ILE A 562 -19.55 -38.96 2.69
CA ILE A 562 -20.10 -39.04 1.32
C ILE A 562 -18.98 -39.05 0.26
N ALA A 563 -17.87 -38.34 0.49
CA ALA A 563 -16.72 -38.36 -0.40
C ALA A 563 -15.97 -39.71 -0.35
N ALA A 564 -15.74 -40.26 0.85
CA ALA A 564 -15.13 -41.57 1.05
C ALA A 564 -15.94 -42.69 0.37
N ALA A 565 -17.26 -42.72 0.59
CA ALA A 565 -18.16 -43.67 -0.05
C ALA A 565 -18.22 -43.57 -1.59
N LYS A 566 -17.80 -42.43 -2.17
CA LYS A 566 -17.64 -42.26 -3.63
C LYS A 566 -16.24 -42.60 -4.13
N GLY A 567 -15.22 -42.58 -3.27
CA GLY A 567 -13.84 -42.94 -3.60
C GLY A 567 -13.64 -44.44 -3.84
N GLU A 568 -14.37 -45.30 -3.12
CA GLU A 568 -14.25 -46.76 -3.25
C GLU A 568 -14.74 -47.32 -4.61
N ALA A 569 -15.50 -46.53 -5.38
CA ALA A 569 -15.91 -46.89 -6.74
C ALA A 569 -14.86 -46.56 -7.83
N GLY A 570 -13.72 -45.94 -7.47
CA GLY A 570 -12.85 -45.21 -8.41
C GLY A 570 -11.40 -45.70 -8.57
N THR A 571 -10.99 -46.82 -7.98
CA THR A 571 -9.56 -47.22 -7.92
C THR A 571 -9.18 -48.42 -8.81
N LYS A 572 -9.15 -48.20 -10.13
CA LYS A 572 -8.29 -48.96 -11.07
C LYS A 572 -7.81 -48.05 -12.21
N GLY A 573 -6.60 -47.48 -12.11
CA GLY A 573 -6.04 -46.72 -13.23
C GLY A 573 -4.76 -45.93 -12.97
N SER A 574 -3.62 -46.58 -13.23
CA SER A 574 -2.30 -45.99 -13.52
C SER A 574 -1.48 -45.33 -12.40
N VAL A 575 -0.17 -45.54 -12.51
CA VAL A 575 0.91 -45.08 -11.62
C VAL A 575 2.03 -44.51 -12.52
N VAL A 576 2.93 -43.70 -11.94
CA VAL A 576 4.28 -43.32 -12.40
C VAL A 576 4.43 -42.12 -13.36
N LYS A 577 5.39 -41.26 -12.96
CA LYS A 577 6.20 -40.22 -13.66
C LYS A 577 5.82 -38.77 -13.32
N GLY A 578 6.76 -37.90 -12.94
CA GLY A 578 8.21 -38.06 -12.76
C GLY A 578 8.79 -37.00 -11.82
N ALA A 579 10.05 -37.20 -11.41
CA ALA A 579 10.80 -36.30 -10.51
C ALA A 579 11.46 -35.13 -11.27
#